data_AF-A0A2Z6RK33-F1
#
_entry.id   AF-A0A2Z6RK33-F1
#
_cell.length_a   1.000
_cell.length_b   1.000
_cell.length_c   1.000
_cell.angle_alpha   90.00
_cell.angle_beta   90.00
_cell.angle_gamma   90.00
#
_symmetry.space_group_name_H-M   'P 1'
#
loop_
_entity.id
_entity.type
_entity.pdbx_description
1 polymer ?
#
loop_
_entity_poly.entity_id
_entity_poly.type
_entity_poly.pdbx_seq_one_letter_code
_entity_poly.pdbx_strand_id
1 'polypeptide(L)'
;MPVIGTSGSDKTNILENLFLGTKAECICKGKKGPKGTSYGSTYIACDDLIVCGYHPDEPKWAFVRYMYGIISKDPKAPYYENIRFSYISPEKIPSVRAFSPEQSTVIVFEDVCLVPEYIQNQIGQFFGNGRH
;
A
#
# COMPACT_ATOMS: atom_id res chain seq x y z
N MET A 1 13.37 2.60 -0.31
CA MET A 1 13.77 2.89 -1.71
C MET A 1 12.57 3.49 -2.43
N PRO A 2 12.62 4.72 -2.95
CA PRO A 2 11.55 5.24 -3.79
C PRO A 2 11.59 4.59 -5.18
N VAL A 3 10.44 4.10 -5.66
CA VAL A 3 10.29 3.55 -7.02
C VAL A 3 9.63 4.63 -7.89
N ILE A 4 10.43 5.33 -8.69
CA ILE A 4 10.00 6.42 -9.60
C ILE A 4 10.00 5.90 -11.04
N GLY A 5 9.13 6.43 -11.90
CA GLY A 5 9.04 6.04 -13.32
C GLY A 5 7.70 6.41 -13.96
N THR A 6 7.64 6.35 -15.28
CA THR A 6 6.55 6.90 -16.10
C THR A 6 5.45 5.88 -16.39
N SER A 7 4.27 6.37 -16.79
CA SER A 7 3.11 5.55 -17.16
C SER A 7 3.47 4.58 -18.30
N GLY A 8 3.08 3.31 -18.14
CA GLY A 8 3.40 2.21 -19.07
C GLY A 8 4.63 1.37 -18.72
N SER A 9 5.33 1.65 -17.62
CA SER A 9 6.35 0.73 -17.09
C SER A 9 5.68 -0.37 -16.23
N ASP A 10 6.26 -1.58 -16.20
CA ASP A 10 5.84 -2.79 -15.45
C ASP A 10 5.67 -2.62 -13.91
N LYS A 11 5.60 -1.38 -13.44
CA LYS A 11 5.32 -0.98 -12.06
C LYS A 11 4.02 -1.53 -11.52
N THR A 12 3.00 -1.72 -12.35
CA THR A 12 1.74 -2.32 -11.91
C THR A 12 1.98 -3.75 -11.42
N ASN A 13 2.76 -4.54 -12.17
CA ASN A 13 3.19 -5.87 -11.76
C ASN A 13 4.12 -5.82 -10.53
N ILE A 14 5.00 -4.82 -10.44
CA ILE A 14 5.88 -4.67 -9.27
C ILE A 14 5.07 -4.29 -8.02
N LEU A 15 4.09 -3.39 -8.12
CA LEU A 15 3.23 -2.96 -7.01
C LEU A 15 2.27 -4.07 -6.58
N GLU A 16 1.67 -4.79 -7.53
CA GLU A 16 0.83 -5.95 -7.24
C GLU A 16 1.64 -7.05 -6.53
N ASN A 17 2.83 -7.38 -7.05
CA ASN A 17 3.72 -8.34 -6.38
C ASN A 17 4.25 -7.81 -5.02
N LEU A 18 4.47 -6.49 -4.90
CA LEU A 18 5.00 -5.83 -3.70
C LEU A 18 3.96 -5.68 -2.58
N PHE A 19 2.67 -5.65 -2.88
CA PHE A 19 1.63 -5.51 -1.86
C PHE A 19 0.80 -6.77 -1.63
N LEU A 20 0.71 -7.65 -2.62
CA LEU A 20 -0.11 -8.87 -2.55
C LEU A 20 0.73 -10.14 -2.49
N GLY A 21 1.97 -10.10 -2.98
CA GLY A 21 2.90 -11.23 -2.96
C GLY A 21 2.24 -12.54 -3.41
N THR A 22 2.54 -13.63 -2.70
CA THR A 22 1.92 -14.96 -2.90
C THR A 22 0.57 -15.12 -2.16
N LYS A 23 0.08 -14.10 -1.45
CA LYS A 23 -1.19 -14.17 -0.71
C LYS A 23 -2.40 -14.21 -1.63
N ALA A 24 -2.35 -13.52 -2.77
CA ALA A 24 -3.39 -13.61 -3.79
C ALA A 24 -3.60 -15.07 -4.26
N GLU A 25 -2.50 -15.80 -4.45
CA GLU A 25 -2.53 -17.22 -4.81
C GLU A 25 -3.13 -18.08 -3.69
N CYS A 26 -2.87 -17.74 -2.43
CA CYS A 26 -3.40 -18.45 -1.26
C CYS A 26 -4.92 -18.23 -1.08
N ILE A 27 -5.40 -17.01 -1.32
CA ILE A 27 -6.84 -16.68 -1.30
C ILE A 27 -7.57 -17.46 -2.40
N CYS A 28 -7.05 -17.45 -3.62
CA CYS A 28 -7.64 -18.19 -4.75
C CYS A 28 -7.64 -19.71 -4.53
N LYS A 29 -6.66 -20.26 -3.81
CA LYS A 29 -6.53 -21.71 -3.57
C LYS A 29 -7.17 -22.19 -2.27
N GLY A 30 -7.67 -21.30 -1.40
CA GLY A 30 -8.32 -21.65 -0.14
C GLY A 30 -7.46 -22.45 0.85
N LYS A 31 -6.12 -22.41 0.71
CA LYS A 31 -5.20 -23.20 1.54
C LYS A 31 -4.66 -22.37 2.71
N LYS A 32 -4.68 -22.97 3.91
CA LYS A 32 -3.87 -22.49 5.04
C LYS A 32 -2.40 -22.59 4.64
N GLY A 33 -1.64 -21.51 4.84
CA GLY A 33 -0.18 -21.58 4.83
C GLY A 33 0.30 -22.60 5.88
N PRO A 34 1.51 -23.17 5.73
CA PRO A 34 2.06 -24.12 6.69
C PRO A 34 1.97 -23.58 8.13
N LYS A 35 1.53 -24.42 9.08
CA LYS A 35 1.45 -24.04 10.50
C LYS A 35 2.84 -23.58 10.98
N GLY A 36 2.91 -22.34 11.50
CA GLY A 36 4.13 -21.78 12.07
C GLY A 36 4.97 -20.94 11.11
N THR A 37 4.54 -20.74 9.86
CA THR A 37 5.11 -19.69 9.00
C THR A 37 4.13 -18.52 8.92
N SER A 38 4.58 -17.32 9.31
CA SER A 38 3.98 -16.10 8.77
C SER A 38 4.09 -16.22 7.26
N TYR A 39 2.97 -16.21 6.54
CA TYR A 39 2.91 -16.33 5.08
C TYR A 39 4.12 -15.67 4.41
N GLY A 40 4.97 -16.50 3.79
CA GLY A 40 6.08 -16.15 2.89
C GLY A 40 6.76 -14.80 3.11
N SER A 41 7.89 -14.81 3.81
CA SER A 41 8.78 -13.67 3.98
C SER A 41 9.34 -13.15 2.65
N THR A 42 8.66 -12.18 2.07
CA THR A 42 9.20 -10.99 1.39
C THR A 42 7.98 -10.12 1.04
N TYR A 43 8.17 -8.80 0.95
CA TYR A 43 7.16 -7.77 0.66
C TYR A 43 6.54 -7.14 1.92
N ILE A 44 6.53 -5.80 1.93
CA ILE A 44 6.39 -4.96 3.13
C ILE A 44 5.01 -5.20 3.74
N ALA A 45 4.95 -5.94 4.85
CA ALA A 45 3.76 -6.07 5.67
C ALA A 45 3.54 -4.73 6.39
N CYS A 46 2.88 -3.80 5.72
CA CYS A 46 2.35 -2.60 6.34
C CYS A 46 0.94 -2.88 6.86
N ASP A 47 0.63 -2.36 8.04
CA ASP A 47 -0.73 -2.36 8.58
C ASP A 47 -1.62 -1.43 7.75
N ASP A 48 -1.09 -0.27 7.34
CA ASP A 48 -1.83 0.69 6.53
C ASP A 48 -1.10 0.98 5.21
N LEU A 49 -1.80 0.80 4.10
CA LEU A 49 -1.39 1.28 2.77
C LEU A 49 -2.22 2.50 2.38
N ILE A 50 -1.55 3.63 2.18
CA ILE A 50 -2.15 4.87 1.68
C ILE A 50 -1.60 5.16 0.29
N VAL A 51 -2.49 5.33 -0.67
CA VAL A 51 -2.12 5.80 -2.01
C VAL A 51 -2.57 7.24 -2.15
N CYS A 52 -1.66 8.11 -2.54
CA CYS A 52 -1.88 9.52 -2.76
C CYS A 52 -1.75 9.82 -4.26
N GLY A 53 -2.85 10.17 -4.91
CA GLY A 53 -2.91 10.46 -6.34
C GLY A 53 -4.29 10.96 -6.77
N TYR A 54 -4.50 11.14 -8.07
CA TYR A 54 -5.76 11.69 -8.62
C TYR A 54 -6.66 10.66 -9.31
N HIS A 55 -6.22 9.40 -9.43
CA HIS A 55 -6.88 8.38 -10.23
C HIS A 55 -7.24 7.15 -9.39
N PRO A 56 -8.16 7.29 -8.40
CA PRO A 56 -8.53 6.21 -7.48
C PRO A 56 -9.19 5.00 -8.17
N ASP A 57 -9.73 5.21 -9.36
CA ASP A 57 -10.52 4.23 -10.11
C ASP A 57 -9.69 3.48 -11.17
N GLU A 58 -8.38 3.72 -11.24
CA GLU A 58 -7.52 2.91 -12.10
C GLU A 58 -7.63 1.43 -11.73
N PRO A 59 -7.67 0.52 -12.72
CA PRO A 59 -7.89 -0.90 -12.49
C PRO A 59 -6.99 -1.53 -11.41
N LYS A 60 -5.72 -1.09 -11.33
CA LYS A 60 -4.77 -1.59 -10.33
C LYS A 60 -5.17 -1.24 -8.89
N TRP A 61 -5.69 -0.04 -8.64
CA TRP A 61 -6.12 0.37 -7.31
C TRP A 61 -7.46 -0.20 -6.92
N ALA A 62 -8.35 -0.40 -7.90
CA ALA A 62 -9.56 -1.18 -7.70
C ALA A 62 -9.22 -2.62 -7.26
N PHE A 63 -8.24 -3.25 -7.91
CA PHE A 63 -7.77 -4.58 -7.56
C PHE A 63 -7.13 -4.64 -6.16
N VAL A 64 -6.21 -3.72 -5.84
CA VAL A 64 -5.59 -3.65 -4.51
C VAL A 64 -6.64 -3.43 -3.41
N ARG A 65 -7.59 -2.50 -3.63
CA ARG A 65 -8.69 -2.23 -2.69
C ARG A 65 -9.55 -3.47 -2.47
N TYR A 66 -9.86 -4.21 -3.53
CA TYR A 66 -10.63 -5.46 -3.44
C TYR A 66 -9.89 -6.51 -2.61
N MET A 67 -8.60 -6.70 -2.83
CA MET A 67 -7.80 -7.68 -2.10
C MET A 67 -7.64 -7.33 -0.61
N TYR A 68 -7.32 -6.08 -0.28
CA TYR A 68 -7.30 -5.60 1.11
C TYR A 68 -8.67 -5.76 1.77
N GLY A 69 -9.74 -5.52 1.01
CA GLY A 69 -11.11 -5.74 1.46
C GLY A 69 -11.38 -7.19 1.81
N ILE A 70 -10.87 -8.18 1.07
CA ILE A 70 -11.00 -9.61 1.40
C ILE A 70 -10.22 -9.96 2.66
N ILE A 71 -8.96 -9.52 2.74
CA ILE A 71 -8.04 -9.88 3.84
C ILE A 71 -8.54 -9.33 5.18
N SER A 72 -9.05 -8.10 5.19
CA SER A 72 -9.50 -7.41 6.41
C SER A 72 -10.95 -7.71 6.82
N LYS A 73 -11.70 -8.48 6.02
CA LYS A 73 -13.16 -8.64 6.19
C LYS A 73 -13.57 -9.45 7.42
N ASP A 74 -12.94 -10.60 7.63
CA ASP A 74 -13.39 -11.58 8.62
C ASP A 74 -12.24 -11.97 9.56
N PRO A 75 -12.25 -11.52 10.83
CA PRO A 75 -11.26 -11.89 11.85
C PRO A 75 -11.11 -13.39 12.10
N LYS A 76 -12.09 -14.21 11.69
CA LYS A 76 -12.05 -15.67 11.83
C LYS A 76 -11.43 -16.37 10.62
N ALA A 77 -11.21 -15.65 9.52
CA ALA A 77 -10.59 -16.21 8.32
C ALA A 77 -9.13 -16.56 8.59
N PRO A 78 -8.62 -17.69 8.03
CA PRO A 78 -7.24 -18.11 8.25
C PRO A 78 -6.19 -17.20 7.60
N TYR A 79 -6.62 -16.33 6.69
CA TYR A 79 -5.81 -15.33 5.99
C TYR A 79 -6.12 -13.91 6.48
N TYR A 80 -6.84 -13.76 7.60
CA TYR A 80 -7.16 -12.45 8.14
C TYR A 80 -5.92 -11.71 8.60
N GLU A 81 -5.83 -10.45 8.22
CA GLU A 81 -4.87 -9.50 8.76
C GLU A 81 -5.57 -8.17 9.02
N ASN A 82 -5.19 -7.49 10.11
CA ASN A 82 -5.72 -6.18 10.46
C ASN A 82 -5.03 -5.10 9.62
N ILE A 83 -5.31 -5.12 8.32
CA ILE A 83 -4.74 -4.19 7.35
C ILE A 83 -5.78 -3.22 6.80
N ARG A 84 -5.36 -2.04 6.37
CA ARG A 84 -6.24 -1.05 5.74
C ARG A 84 -5.63 -0.49 4.48
N PHE A 85 -6.51 -0.24 3.52
CA PHE A 85 -6.19 0.47 2.29
C PHE A 85 -6.97 1.77 2.24
N SER A 86 -6.29 2.87 1.90
CA SER A 86 -6.90 4.16 1.65
C SER A 86 -6.35 4.77 0.37
N TYR A 87 -7.21 5.41 -0.41
CA TYR A 87 -6.80 6.25 -1.52
C TYR A 87 -7.19 7.70 -1.19
N ILE A 88 -6.23 8.60 -1.21
CA ILE A 88 -6.39 10.01 -0.86
C ILE A 88 -5.97 10.91 -2.01
N SER A 89 -6.62 12.07 -2.08
CA SER A 89 -6.19 13.16 -2.97
C SER A 89 -4.93 13.84 -2.40
N PRO A 90 -4.03 14.38 -3.22
CA PRO A 90 -2.84 15.11 -2.74
C PRO A 90 -3.16 16.29 -1.81
N GLU A 91 -4.34 16.89 -1.94
CA GLU A 91 -4.82 17.97 -1.06
C GLU A 91 -5.15 17.48 0.37
N LYS A 92 -5.20 16.16 0.58
CA LYS A 92 -5.50 15.50 1.85
C LYS A 92 -4.29 14.76 2.42
N ILE A 93 -3.07 15.04 1.93
CA ILE A 93 -1.85 14.42 2.45
C ILE A 93 -1.74 14.67 3.96
N PRO A 94 -1.66 13.62 4.79
CA PRO A 94 -1.49 13.78 6.23
C PRO A 94 -0.08 14.29 6.55
N SER A 95 0.07 14.95 7.69
CA SER A 95 1.40 15.26 8.23
C SER A 95 2.12 13.96 8.61
N VAL A 96 3.44 13.91 8.43
CA VAL A 96 4.29 12.79 8.91
C VAL A 96 4.10 12.54 10.42
N ARG A 97 3.74 13.56 11.19
CA ARG A 97 3.48 13.44 12.64
C ARG A 97 2.13 12.81 12.99
N ALA A 98 1.23 12.66 12.02
CA ALA A 98 -0.09 12.08 12.23
C ALA A 98 -0.06 10.54 12.29
N PHE A 99 1.04 9.92 11.82
CA PHE A 99 1.20 8.47 11.83
C PHE A 99 1.59 7.96 13.21
N SER A 100 0.93 6.88 13.64
CA SER A 100 1.32 6.19 14.87
C SER A 100 2.60 5.39 14.63
N PRO A 101 3.58 5.42 15.54
CA PRO A 101 4.75 4.53 15.46
C PRO A 101 4.39 3.05 15.69
N GLU A 102 3.19 2.76 16.18
CA GLU A 102 2.71 1.40 16.47
C GLU A 102 2.14 0.71 15.23
N GLN A 103 1.81 1.47 14.18
CA GLN A 103 1.28 0.95 12.92
C GLN A 103 2.32 1.18 11.82
N SER A 104 2.69 0.11 11.14
CA SER A 104 3.54 0.19 9.96
C SER A 104 2.71 0.78 8.82
N THR A 105 2.85 2.08 8.57
CA THR A 105 2.14 2.76 7.47
C THR A 105 3.07 3.00 6.28
N VAL A 106 2.63 2.60 5.09
CA VAL A 106 3.27 2.91 3.82
C VAL A 106 2.41 3.91 3.05
N ILE A 107 3.02 4.98 2.57
CA ILE A 107 2.41 5.92 1.64
C ILE A 107 3.06 5.81 0.25
N VAL A 108 2.23 5.66 -0.78
CA VAL A 108 2.63 5.65 -2.19
C VAL A 108 2.16 6.94 -2.83
N PHE A 109 3.09 7.68 -3.46
CA PHE A 109 2.79 8.89 -4.21
C PHE A 109 2.72 8.57 -5.70
N GLU A 110 1.57 8.81 -6.32
CA GLU A 110 1.29 8.46 -7.71
C GLU A 110 0.93 9.69 -8.53
N ASP A 111 1.65 9.89 -9.63
CA ASP A 111 1.39 10.96 -10.62
C ASP A 111 1.31 12.38 -10.01
N VAL A 112 1.98 12.58 -8.88
CA VAL A 112 2.02 13.85 -8.16
C VAL A 112 3.21 14.75 -8.52
N CYS A 113 3.93 14.49 -9.62
CA CYS A 113 5.08 15.30 -10.02
C CYS A 113 4.70 16.73 -10.47
N LEU A 114 3.45 16.95 -10.86
CA LEU A 114 2.95 18.23 -11.39
C LEU A 114 2.01 18.95 -10.42
N VAL A 115 1.91 18.48 -9.17
CA VAL A 115 1.10 19.15 -8.14
C VAL A 115 1.72 20.49 -7.76
N PRO A 116 0.93 21.46 -7.25
CA PRO A 116 1.45 22.72 -6.75
C PRO A 116 2.59 22.56 -5.74
N GLU A 117 3.52 23.52 -5.72
CA GLU A 117 4.73 23.48 -4.89
C GLU A 117 4.43 23.23 -3.40
N TYR A 118 3.36 23.80 -2.86
CA TYR A 118 2.99 23.60 -1.46
C TYR A 118 2.67 22.11 -1.15
N ILE A 119 2.08 21.37 -2.10
CA ILE A 119 1.84 19.93 -1.98
C ILE A 119 3.14 19.15 -2.15
N GLN A 120 3.99 19.53 -3.12
CA GLN A 120 5.31 18.91 -3.29
C GLN A 120 6.17 19.04 -2.02
N ASN A 121 6.10 20.19 -1.34
CA ASN A 121 6.79 20.42 -0.08
C ASN A 121 6.26 19.52 1.04
N GLN A 122 4.95 19.23 1.08
CA GLN A 122 4.39 18.26 2.01
C GLN A 122 4.88 16.83 1.72
N ILE A 123 4.93 16.44 0.44
CA ILE A 123 5.50 15.16 0.01
C ILE A 123 6.99 15.06 0.41
N GLY A 124 7.75 16.13 0.20
CA GLY A 124 9.16 16.23 0.56
C GLY A 124 9.43 15.92 2.05
N GLN A 125 8.51 16.27 2.94
CA GLN A 125 8.63 15.98 4.38
C GLN A 125 8.69 14.48 4.66
N PHE A 126 8.10 13.62 3.85
CA PHE A 126 8.17 12.16 4.03
C PHE A 126 9.56 11.61 3.75
N PHE A 127 10.33 12.26 2.87
CA PHE A 127 11.71 11.88 2.57
C PHE A 127 12.71 12.50 3.54
N GLY A 128 12.43 13.71 4.04
CA GLY A 128 13.30 14.40 4.99
C GLY A 128 13.17 13.94 6.45
N ASN A 129 12.00 13.42 6.84
CA ASN A 129 11.73 12.97 8.22
C ASN A 129 11.90 11.45 8.42
N GLY A 130 12.47 10.73 7.45
CA GLY A 130 12.71 9.29 7.57
C GLY A 130 13.67 9.00 8.73
N ARG A 131 13.17 8.40 9.82
CA ARG A 131 14.03 7.60 10.71
C ARG A 131 14.43 6.36 9.90
N HIS A 132 15.74 6.24 9.65
CA HIS A 132 16.39 5.02 9.17
C HIS A 132 16.31 3.90 10.20
#